data_AF-A0A2R6GS88-F1
#
_entry.id   AF-A0A2R6GS88-F1
#
_cell.length_a   1.000
_cell.length_b   1.000
_cell.length_c   1.000
_cell.angle_alpha   90.00
_cell.angle_beta   90.00
_cell.angle_gamma   90.00
#
_symmetry.space_group_name_H-M   'P 1'
#
loop_
_entity.id
_entity.type
_entity.pdbx_description
1 polymer ?
#
loop_
_entity_poly.entity_id
_entity_poly.type
_entity_poly.pdbx_seq_one_letter_code
_entity_poly.pdbx_strand_id
1 'polypeptide(L)' 'MPRGQQSLAEARVSTPTLQWVTLTHPQQPIRLGENDYVLNSLFNAARNTWEVLVLLQPSEEEEEEEEEEEE' A
#
# COMPACT_ATOMS: atom_id res chain seq x y z
N MET A 1 23.69 0.83 -4.29
CA MET A 1 22.37 0.18 -4.09
C MET A 1 21.30 1.26 -4.17
N PRO A 2 20.35 1.24 -5.12
CA PRO A 2 19.21 2.15 -5.03
C PRO A 2 18.47 1.80 -3.73
N ARG A 3 18.31 2.78 -2.84
CA ARG A 3 17.55 2.59 -1.59
C ARG A 3 16.15 2.13 -1.99
N GLY A 4 15.78 0.91 -1.59
CA GLY A 4 14.59 0.20 -2.03
C GLY A 4 13.36 1.09 -1.92
N GLN A 5 12.66 1.25 -3.04
CA GLN A 5 11.37 1.93 -3.12
C GLN A 5 10.42 1.26 -2.12
N GLN A 6 9.84 2.02 -1.19
CA GLN A 6 8.80 1.46 -0.33
C GLN A 6 7.54 1.26 -1.18
N SER A 7 7.14 0.00 -1.34
CA SER A 7 5.98 -0.41 -2.12
C SER A 7 4.91 -0.89 -1.14
N LEU A 8 3.77 -0.20 -1.12
CA LEU A 8 2.58 -0.62 -0.38
C LEU A 8 1.62 -1.39 -1.28
N ALA A 9 1.74 -1.21 -2.60
CA ALA A 9 0.97 -1.92 -3.62
C ALA A 9 1.10 -3.46 -3.55
N GLU A 10 2.16 -3.97 -2.93
CA GLU A 10 2.38 -5.42 -2.76
C GLU A 10 1.77 -5.96 -1.45
N ALA A 11 1.23 -5.09 -0.60
CA ALA A 11 0.55 -5.51 0.62
C ALA A 11 -0.84 -6.04 0.27
N ARG A 12 -0.93 -7.35 -0.01
CA ARG A 12 -2.21 -8.03 -0.21
C ARG A 12 -3.01 -7.99 1.08
N VAL A 13 -4.09 -7.22 1.10
CA VAL A 13 -5.08 -7.19 2.18
C VAL A 13 -6.35 -7.89 1.71
N SER A 14 -6.98 -8.69 2.56
CA SER A 14 -8.24 -9.38 2.21
C SER A 14 -9.49 -8.52 2.46
N THR A 15 -9.34 -7.41 3.17
CA THR A 15 -10.41 -6.45 3.48
C THR A 15 -9.82 -5.03 3.52
N PRO A 16 -10.65 -3.98 3.37
CA PRO A 16 -10.20 -2.60 3.43
C PRO A 16 -9.47 -2.32 4.75
N THR A 17 -8.19 -1.95 4.66
CA THR A 17 -7.30 -1.84 5.82
C THR A 17 -6.71 -0.44 5.94
N LEU A 18 -6.84 0.17 7.12
CA LEU A 18 -6.22 1.45 7.44
C LEU A 18 -4.81 1.24 8.01
N GLN A 19 -3.82 1.91 7.44
CA GLN A 19 -2.43 1.79 7.88
C GLN A 19 -1.70 3.14 7.88
N TRP A 20 -0.91 3.38 8.94
CA TRP A 20 0.06 4.46 8.98
C TRP A 20 1.41 4.02 8.42
N VAL A 21 1.97 4.84 7.54
CA VAL A 21 3.24 4.60 6.85
C VAL A 21 4.21 5.73 7.17
N THR A 22 5.40 5.39 7.65
CA THR A 22 6.44 6.38 7.99
C THR A 22 7.46 6.51 6.85
N LEU A 23 7.59 7.72 6.34
CA LEU A 23 8.47 8.09 5.24
C LEU A 23 9.63 8.93 5.78
N THR A 24 10.82 8.35 5.78
CA THR A 24 12.05 9.05 6.18
C THR A 24 12.62 9.96 5.09
N HIS A 25 12.23 9.73 3.84
CA HIS A 25 12.69 10.51 2.69
C HIS A 25 11.48 10.92 1.85
N PRO A 26 10.94 12.14 2.01
CA PRO A 26 9.72 12.57 1.30
C PRO A 26 9.87 12.60 -0.22
N GLN A 27 11.11 12.61 -0.72
CA GLN A 27 11.43 12.59 -2.15
C GLN A 27 11.40 11.16 -2.73
N GLN A 28 11.21 10.13 -1.89
CA GLN A 28 11.15 8.75 -2.35
C GLN A 28 9.71 8.40 -2.73
N PRO A 29 9.43 8.09 -4.01
CA PRO A 29 8.09 7.75 -4.46
C PRO A 29 7.62 6.44 -3.82
N ILE A 30 6.40 6.43 -3.31
CA ILE A 30 5.72 5.23 -2.77
C ILE A 30 4.80 4.70 -3.84
N ARG A 31 4.80 3.39 -4.04
CA ARG A 31 3.82 2.74 -4.92
C ARG A 31 2.60 2.34 -4.10
N LEU A 32 1.44 2.81 -4.54
CA LEU A 32 0.12 2.44 -4.04
C LEU A 32 -0.56 1.54 -5.08
N GLY A 33 -1.47 0.69 -4.62
CA GLY A 33 -2.38 -0.02 -5.50
C GLY A 33 -3.33 0.95 -6.22
N GLU A 34 -3.95 0.47 -7.31
CA GLU A 34 -4.86 1.29 -8.15
C GLU A 34 -6.06 1.84 -7.35
N ASN A 35 -6.54 1.05 -6.39
CA ASN A 35 -7.70 1.36 -5.56
C ASN A 35 -7.32 1.91 -4.18
N ASP A 36 -6.04 2.09 -3.88
CA ASP A 36 -5.61 2.59 -2.58
C ASP A 36 -5.77 4.11 -2.48
N TYR A 37 -6.02 4.61 -1.26
CA TYR A 37 -6.22 6.04 -1.02
C TYR A 37 -5.31 6.57 0.08
N VAL A 38 -4.70 7.73 -0.17
CA VAL A 38 -4.08 8.53 0.90
C VAL A 38 -5.17 9.37 1.55
N LEU A 39 -5.38 9.16 2.85
CA LEU A 39 -6.40 9.87 3.62
C LEU A 39 -5.83 11.06 4.39
N ASN A 40 -4.61 10.95 4.90
CA ASN A 40 -3.98 12.01 5.69
C ASN A 40 -2.45 11.95 5.59
N SER A 41 -1.79 13.08 5.82
CA SER A 41 -0.34 13.15 5.93
C SER A 41 0.06 14.18 6.99
N LEU A 42 1.01 13.80 7.86
CA LEU A 42 1.50 14.60 8.96
C LEU A 42 3.02 14.63 8.93
N PHE A 43 3.60 15.82 9.06
CA PHE A 43 5.04 15.94 9.21
C PHE A 43 5.44 15.88 10.68
N ASN A 44 6.21 14.87 11.05
CA ASN A 44 6.79 14.71 12.37
C ASN A 44 8.18 15.36 12.42
N ALA A 45 8.23 16.61 12.89
CA ALA A 45 9.47 17.40 12.96
C ALA A 45 10.53 16.79 13.90
N ALA A 46 10.12 16.09 14.96
CA ALA A 46 11.04 15.48 15.92
C ALA A 46 11.86 14.34 15.30
N ARG A 47 11.27 13.64 14.33
CA ARG A 47 11.90 12.50 13.63
C ARG A 47 12.32 12.84 12.20
N ASN A 48 11.96 14.03 11.73
CA ASN A 48 12.11 14.46 10.34
C ASN A 48 11.50 13.45 9.35
N THR A 49 10.30 12.95 9.65
CA THR A 49 9.58 11.96 8.85
C THR A 49 8.17 12.40 8.54
N TRP A 50 7.63 11.95 7.42
CA TRP A 50 6.20 12.05 7.15
C TRP A 50 5.49 10.78 7.62
N GLU A 51 4.37 10.94 8.31
CA GLU A 51 3.46 9.87 8.68
C GLU A 51 2.22 10.01 7.80
N VAL A 52 1.97 9.01 6.95
CA VAL A 52 0.91 9.03 5.94
C VAL A 52 -0.10 7.94 6.28
N LEU A 53 -1.37 8.32 6.40
CA LEU A 53 -2.48 7.38 6.57
C LEU A 53 -2.98 6.95 5.20
N VAL A 54 -2.94 5.65 4.95
CA VAL A 54 -3.37 5.02 3.70
C VAL A 54 -4.51 4.06 4.01
N LEU A 55 -5.53 4.08 3.17
CA LEU A 55 -6.52 3.02 3.05
C LEU A 55 -6.07 2.08 1.93
N LEU A 56 -5.70 0.87 2.32
CA LEU A 56 -5.39 -0.21 1.40
C LEU A 56 -6.68 -0.94 1.05
N GLN A 57 -6.98 -1.06 -0.24
CA GLN A 57 -8.10 -1.88 -0.70
C GLN A 57 -7.63 -3.30 -0.99
N PRO A 58 -8.52 -4.30 -0.84
CA PRO A 58 -8.21 -5.62 -1.32
C PRO A 58 -7.91 -5.55 -2.82
N SER A 59 -6.79 -6.16 -3.22
CA SER A 59 -6.52 -6.36 -4.63
C SER A 59 -7.50 -7.42 -5.12
N GLU A 60 -8.34 -7.06 -6.10
CA GLU A 60 -9.07 -8.03 -6.91
C GLU A 60 -8.03 -8.77 -7.75
N GLU A 61 -7.32 -9.71 -7.13
CA GLU A 61 -6.74 -10.80 -7.91
C GLU A 61 -7.94 -11.59 -8.40
N GLU A 62 -8.18 -11.51 -9.70
CA GLU A 62 -9.16 -12.29 -10.45
C GLU A 62 -9.25 -13.68 -9.82
N GLU A 63 -10.42 -14.02 -9.27
CA GLU A 63 -10.75 -15.38 -8.90
C GLU A 63 -10.51 -16.21 -10.16
N GLU A 64 -9.40 -16.96 -10.22
CA GLU A 64 -9.22 -17.98 -11.24
C GLU A 64 -10.41 -18.93 -11.07
N GLU A 65 -11.37 -18.86 -12.00
CA GLU A 65 -12.49 -19.80 -12.07
C GLU A 65 -11.88 -21.22 -12.12
N GLU A 66 -11.94 -21.95 -11.00
CA GLU A 66 -11.71 -23.38 -10.99
C GLU A 66 -12.85 -24.00 -11.82
N GLU A 67 -12.66 -24.11 -13.13
CA GLU A 67 -13.52 -24.92 -14.00
C GLU A 67 -13.46 -26.36 -13.50
N GLU A 68 -14.57 -26.84 -12.94
CA GLU A 68 -14.80 -28.26 -12.63
C GLU A 68 -14.72 -29.07 -13.93
N GLU A 69 -13.63 -29.81 -14.14
CA GLU A 69 -13.62 -30.93 -15.09
C GLU A 69 -14.38 -32.12 -14.47
N GLU A 70 -15.70 -32.18 -14.69
CA GLU A 70 -16.43 -33.45 -14.74
C GLU A 70 -16.11 -34.15 -16.08
N GLU A 71 -15.34 -35.25 -16.04
CA GLU A 71 -15.58 -36.49 -16.82
C GLU A 71 -14.65 -37.65 -16.42
#